data_AF-A0A072UZN2-F1
#
_entry.id   AF-A0A072UZN2-F1
#
_cell.length_a   1.000
_cell.length_b   1.000
_cell.length_c   1.000
_cell.angle_alpha   90.00
_cell.angle_beta   90.00
_cell.angle_gamma   90.00
#
_symmetry.space_group_name_H-M   'P 1'
#
loop_
_entity.id
_entity.type
_entity.pdbx_description
1 polymer ?
#
loop_
_entity_poly.entity_id
_entity_poly.type
_entity_poly.pdbx_seq_one_letter_code
_entity_poly.pdbx_strand_id
1 'polypeptide(L)'
;MRNSSDWLYADDAATCGSPYWIGKGLTCVCFKPKGNCQPICINLTPLQEERLRRLKRRMKVYFDASKLDHQDALRALWSASFPGHELKGLISDQWKEMGWQGRDPSTDFRGAGFISLENLLFFAKTFSTSFQNLLMKQGRKGVVFEYPFAVAGVNITFMIMQMLDLDAASMSCG
;
A
#
# COMPACT_ATOMS: atom_id res chain seq x y z
N MET A 1 49.18 -5.24 25.78
CA MET A 1 49.57 -6.62 25.43
C MET A 1 48.29 -7.41 25.15
N ARG A 2 48.21 -8.05 23.98
CA ARG A 2 47.29 -9.17 23.62
C ARG A 2 47.57 -10.36 24.57
N ASN A 3 46.67 -11.29 24.91
CA ASN A 3 45.82 -12.20 24.11
C ASN A 3 44.77 -12.85 25.06
N SER A 4 43.54 -13.17 24.62
CA SER A 4 43.07 -14.47 24.04
C SER A 4 43.09 -15.62 25.06
N SER A 5 42.07 -16.45 25.30
CA SER A 5 40.91 -16.92 24.53
C SER A 5 40.00 -17.71 25.49
N ASP A 6 38.68 -17.75 25.25
CA ASP A 6 37.97 -19.03 25.13
C ASP A 6 36.55 -18.86 24.57
N TRP A 7 36.31 -19.67 23.55
CA TRP A 7 35.10 -19.80 22.76
C TRP A 7 34.19 -20.84 23.40
N LEU A 8 32.89 -20.54 23.50
CA LEU A 8 31.88 -21.59 23.55
C LEU A 8 30.76 -21.28 22.55
N TYR A 9 30.66 -22.22 21.61
CA TYR A 9 29.62 -22.50 20.64
C TYR A 9 28.19 -22.29 21.20
N ALA A 10 27.32 -21.70 20.39
CA ALA A 10 25.90 -22.05 20.40
C ALA A 10 25.36 -21.99 18.96
N ASP A 11 24.76 -23.11 18.57
CA ASP A 11 24.36 -23.57 17.25
C ASP A 11 23.36 -22.69 16.48
N ASP A 12 23.53 -22.68 15.16
CA ASP A 12 22.51 -22.35 14.18
C ASP A 12 21.47 -23.48 14.11
N ALA A 13 20.20 -23.16 14.37
CA ALA A 13 19.09 -24.00 13.93
C ALA A 13 17.96 -23.11 13.40
N ALA A 14 18.05 -22.83 12.09
CA ALA A 14 16.93 -22.37 11.29
C ALA A 14 15.83 -23.43 11.29
N THR A 15 14.73 -23.17 11.99
CA THR A 15 13.49 -23.95 11.83
C THR A 15 12.44 -23.07 11.16
N CYS A 16 12.17 -23.42 9.90
CA CYS A 16 11.05 -22.92 9.10
C CYS A 16 9.72 -23.21 9.80
N GLY A 17 9.16 -22.20 10.47
CA GLY A 17 7.77 -22.21 10.95
C GLY A 17 6.88 -21.51 9.92
N SER A 18 6.21 -22.27 9.07
CA SER A 18 5.14 -21.78 8.20
C SER A 18 4.00 -21.20 9.05
N PRO A 19 3.61 -19.92 8.92
CA PRO A 19 2.41 -19.44 9.58
C PRO A 19 1.20 -19.84 8.73
N TYR A 20 0.50 -20.84 9.24
CA TYR A 20 -0.82 -21.27 8.80
C TYR A 20 -1.83 -20.13 9.01
N TRP A 21 -1.92 -19.20 8.06
CA TRP A 21 -2.94 -18.16 8.05
C TRP A 21 -4.22 -18.70 7.43
N ILE A 22 -4.91 -19.56 8.18
CA ILE A 22 -6.30 -19.90 7.90
C ILE A 22 -7.19 -19.12 8.86
N GLY A 23 -7.97 -18.21 8.26
CA GLY A 23 -9.29 -17.85 8.77
C GLY A 23 -9.30 -17.06 10.06
N LYS A 24 -9.08 -15.74 9.97
CA LYS A 24 -9.84 -14.68 10.66
C LYS A 24 -9.27 -13.33 10.24
N GLY A 25 -10.15 -12.43 9.79
CA GLY A 25 -9.80 -11.09 9.32
C GLY A 25 -8.92 -10.35 10.33
N LEU A 26 -7.87 -9.71 9.82
CA LEU A 26 -6.89 -9.01 10.63
C LEU A 26 -7.43 -7.63 11.00
N THR A 27 -7.85 -7.50 12.25
CA THR A 27 -8.03 -6.21 12.91
C THR A 27 -6.67 -5.51 12.97
N CYS A 28 -6.52 -4.39 12.26
CA CYS A 28 -5.48 -3.43 12.54
C CYS A 28 -5.49 -3.09 14.04
N VAL A 29 -4.31 -3.06 14.68
CA VAL A 29 -4.14 -2.77 16.11
C VAL A 29 -4.76 -1.41 16.53
N CYS A 30 -5.01 -0.52 15.57
CA CYS A 30 -5.66 0.79 15.78
C CYS A 30 -7.20 0.76 15.76
N PHE A 31 -7.82 -0.34 15.32
CA PHE A 31 -9.28 -0.47 15.22
C PHE A 31 -9.74 -1.77 15.90
N LYS A 32 -9.87 -1.73 17.23
CA LYS A 32 -10.71 -2.70 17.93
C LYS A 32 -12.14 -2.15 17.89
N PRO A 33 -13.11 -2.81 17.20
CA PRO A 33 -14.50 -2.45 17.35
C PRO A 33 -14.94 -2.87 18.77
N LYS A 34 -14.90 -1.91 19.71
CA LYS A 34 -15.61 -2.05 20.98
C LYS A 34 -17.02 -1.54 20.76
N GLY A 35 -17.94 -2.46 20.50
CA GLY A 35 -19.36 -2.15 20.43
C GLY A 35 -20.07 -3.01 19.41
N ASN A 36 -21.32 -3.35 19.73
CA ASN A 36 -22.26 -4.04 18.87
C ASN A 36 -22.60 -3.11 17.68
N CYS A 37 -21.72 -3.02 16.68
CA CYS A 37 -22.00 -2.33 15.43
C CYS A 37 -23.00 -3.19 14.66
N GLN A 38 -24.29 -2.87 14.81
CA GLN A 38 -25.34 -3.36 13.91
C GLN A 38 -24.82 -3.22 12.46
N PRO A 39 -24.93 -4.27 11.63
CA PRO A 39 -24.58 -4.14 10.22
C PRO A 39 -25.37 -2.97 9.66
N ILE A 40 -24.68 -1.97 9.11
CA ILE A 40 -25.37 -0.92 8.38
C ILE A 40 -25.96 -1.61 7.15
N CYS A 41 -27.26 -1.89 7.17
CA CYS A 41 -27.97 -2.33 5.97
C CYS A 41 -28.05 -1.15 5.01
N ILE A 42 -27.02 -1.01 4.17
CA ILE A 42 -26.98 -0.03 3.10
C ILE A 42 -27.80 -0.60 1.94
N ASN A 43 -29.00 -0.08 1.72
CA ASN A 43 -29.73 -0.32 0.48
C ASN A 43 -29.05 0.45 -0.66
N LEU A 44 -28.22 -0.25 -1.44
CA LEU A 44 -27.52 0.33 -2.58
C LEU A 44 -28.44 0.42 -3.79
N THR A 45 -28.34 1.53 -4.53
CA THR A 45 -28.93 1.61 -5.88
C THR A 45 -28.23 0.63 -6.83
N PRO A 46 -28.89 0.17 -7.92
CA PRO A 46 -28.26 -0.73 -8.88
C PRO A 46 -26.92 -0.21 -9.42
N LEU A 47 -26.79 1.10 -9.63
CA LEU A 47 -25.55 1.73 -10.06
C LEU A 47 -24.46 1.68 -8.98
N GLN A 48 -24.80 1.92 -7.72
CA GLN A 48 -23.84 1.82 -6.62
C GLN A 48 -23.36 0.38 -6.43
N GLU A 49 -24.24 -0.60 -6.59
CA GLU A 49 -23.88 -2.02 -6.51
C GLU A 49 -22.93 -2.43 -7.64
N GLU A 50 -23.17 -2.01 -8.88
CA GLU A 50 -22.25 -2.25 -9.99
C GLU A 50 -20.88 -1.60 -9.74
N ARG A 51 -20.86 -0.35 -9.25
CA ARG A 51 -19.61 0.34 -8.89
C ARG A 51 -18.85 -0.41 -7.79
N LEU A 52 -19.57 -0.89 -6.78
CA LEU A 52 -19.02 -1.70 -5.70
C LEU A 52 -18.45 -3.01 -6.23
N ARG A 53 -19.19 -3.74 -7.08
CA ARG A 53 -18.72 -4.99 -7.71
C ARG A 53 -17.48 -4.76 -8.57
N ARG A 54 -17.42 -3.66 -9.32
CA ARG A 54 -16.22 -3.27 -10.08
C ARG A 54 -15.03 -2.96 -9.17
N LEU A 55 -15.26 -2.24 -8.08
CA LEU A 55 -14.22 -1.92 -7.09
C LEU A 55 -13.68 -3.20 -6.43
N LYS A 56 -14.56 -4.09 -5.97
CA LYS A 56 -14.21 -5.40 -5.39
C LYS A 56 -13.35 -6.24 -6.34
N ARG A 57 -13.68 -6.26 -7.64
CA ARG A 57 -12.87 -6.95 -8.66
C ARG A 57 -11.47 -6.36 -8.79
N ARG A 58 -11.36 -5.03 -8.88
CA ARG A 58 -10.05 -4.36 -9.03
C ARG A 58 -9.15 -4.50 -7.81
N MET A 59 -9.73 -4.55 -6.62
CA MET A 59 -8.98 -4.78 -5.37
C MET A 59 -8.31 -6.14 -5.30
N LYS A 60 -8.78 -7.13 -6.07
CA LYS A 60 -8.16 -8.46 -6.15
C LYS A 60 -7.01 -8.54 -7.17
N VAL A 61 -6.68 -7.43 -7.83
CA VAL A 61 -5.57 -7.36 -8.78
C VAL A 61 -4.30 -6.98 -8.04
N TYR A 62 -3.37 -7.92 -7.91
CA TYR A 62 -2.03 -7.67 -7.40
C TYR A 62 -1.18 -6.93 -8.44
N PHE A 63 -0.21 -6.13 -7.98
CA PHE A 63 0.83 -5.61 -8.86
C PHE A 63 1.64 -6.79 -9.42
N ASP A 64 2.06 -6.65 -10.68
CA ASP A 64 2.75 -7.69 -11.43
C ASP A 64 3.79 -7.01 -12.31
N ALA A 65 5.06 -7.18 -11.95
CA ALA A 65 6.17 -6.55 -12.64
C ALA A 65 6.38 -7.09 -14.07
N SER A 66 5.78 -8.23 -14.43
CA SER A 66 5.88 -8.79 -15.79
C SER A 66 4.89 -8.16 -16.77
N LYS A 67 3.83 -7.52 -16.26
CA LYS A 67 2.78 -6.93 -17.10
C LYS A 67 3.12 -5.51 -17.53
N LEU A 68 3.00 -5.24 -18.84
CA LEU A 68 3.35 -3.95 -19.42
C LEU A 68 2.50 -2.81 -18.90
N ASP A 69 1.18 -2.99 -18.77
CA ASP A 69 0.26 -1.98 -18.25
C ASP A 69 0.57 -1.59 -16.79
N HIS A 70 0.97 -2.55 -15.96
CA HIS A 70 1.40 -2.28 -14.60
C HIS A 70 2.72 -1.50 -14.54
N GLN A 71 3.69 -1.89 -15.38
CA GLN A 71 4.94 -1.16 -15.52
C GLN A 71 4.71 0.28 -16.03
N ASP A 72 3.84 0.44 -17.01
CA ASP A 72 3.52 1.74 -17.61
C ASP A 72 2.82 2.67 -16.63
N ALA A 73 1.91 2.14 -15.81
CA ALA A 73 1.33 2.90 -14.70
C ALA A 73 2.39 3.40 -13.72
N LEU A 74 3.39 2.56 -13.40
CA LEU A 74 4.50 2.93 -12.51
C LEU A 74 5.41 3.99 -13.15
N ARG A 75 5.77 3.85 -14.43
CA ARG A 75 6.50 4.88 -15.19
C ARG A 75 5.74 6.19 -15.24
N ALA A 76 4.44 6.14 -15.53
CA ALA A 76 3.59 7.31 -15.60
C ALA A 76 3.49 8.02 -14.24
N LEU A 77 3.47 7.27 -13.13
CA LEU A 77 3.52 7.83 -11.79
C LEU A 77 4.83 8.58 -11.56
N TRP A 78 5.97 7.98 -11.94
CA TRP A 78 7.26 8.66 -11.85
C TRP A 78 7.28 9.97 -12.64
N SER A 79 6.90 9.93 -13.91
CA SER A 79 6.88 11.12 -14.77
C SER A 79 5.98 12.23 -14.25
N ALA A 80 4.85 11.88 -13.62
CA ALA A 80 3.96 12.85 -12.97
C ALA A 80 4.54 13.40 -11.65
N SER A 81 5.35 12.60 -10.96
CA SER A 81 5.96 12.96 -9.67
C SER A 81 7.18 13.84 -9.83
N PHE A 82 8.03 13.55 -10.82
CA PHE A 82 9.25 14.28 -11.10
C PHE A 82 9.32 14.70 -12.58
N PRO A 83 8.55 15.72 -12.99
CA PRO A 83 8.58 16.22 -14.36
C PRO A 83 10.02 16.58 -14.78
N GLY A 84 10.39 16.18 -15.99
CA GLY A 84 11.73 16.44 -16.56
C GLY A 84 12.86 15.53 -16.03
N HIS A 85 12.57 14.61 -15.11
CA HIS A 85 13.57 13.66 -14.58
C HIS A 85 13.32 12.26 -15.14
N GLU A 86 14.29 11.74 -15.89
CA GLU A 86 14.21 10.40 -16.47
C GLU A 86 14.28 9.30 -15.40
N LEU A 87 13.42 8.28 -15.53
CA LEU A 87 13.49 7.07 -14.73
C LEU A 87 14.52 6.11 -15.32
N LYS A 88 15.60 5.83 -14.58
CA LYS A 88 16.67 4.92 -15.02
C LYS A 88 16.22 3.46 -15.10
N GLY A 89 15.20 3.10 -14.35
CA GLY A 89 14.63 1.76 -14.37
C GLY A 89 13.59 1.55 -13.28
N LEU A 90 12.76 0.52 -13.47
CA LEU A 90 11.72 0.15 -12.50
C LEU A 90 12.30 -0.33 -11.16
N ILE A 91 13.57 -0.75 -11.15
CA ILE A 91 14.31 -1.11 -9.93
C ILE A 91 15.54 -0.19 -9.79
N SER A 92 15.38 0.92 -9.08
CA SER A 92 16.42 1.94 -8.90
C SER A 92 16.27 2.69 -7.58
N ASP A 93 17.36 3.25 -7.04
CA ASP A 93 17.30 4.02 -5.79
C ASP A 93 16.48 5.31 -5.91
N GLN A 94 16.18 5.77 -7.12
CA GLN A 94 15.36 6.96 -7.39
C GLN A 94 13.99 6.88 -6.70
N TRP A 95 13.44 5.68 -6.55
CA TRP A 95 12.17 5.48 -5.86
C TRP A 95 12.19 5.93 -4.39
N LYS A 96 13.34 5.92 -3.72
CA LYS A 96 13.44 6.43 -2.34
C LYS A 96 13.11 7.91 -2.26
N GLU A 97 13.37 8.69 -3.32
CA GLU A 97 13.04 10.13 -3.38
C GLU A 97 11.52 10.37 -3.33
N MET A 98 10.74 9.44 -3.86
CA MET A 98 9.28 9.47 -3.79
C MET A 98 8.71 8.95 -2.45
N GLY A 99 9.59 8.42 -1.60
CA GLY A 99 9.20 7.78 -0.34
C GLY A 99 8.70 6.34 -0.51
N TRP A 100 9.24 5.58 -1.46
CA TRP A 100 9.12 4.10 -1.47
C TRP A 100 10.06 3.48 -0.44
N GLN A 101 9.74 2.29 0.08
CA GLN A 101 10.53 1.67 1.16
C GLN A 101 11.92 1.23 0.67
N GLY A 102 12.03 0.85 -0.61
CA GLY A 102 13.26 0.39 -1.23
C GLY A 102 13.40 0.82 -2.67
N ARG A 103 14.36 0.21 -3.36
CA ARG A 103 14.61 0.45 -4.79
C ARG A 103 13.59 -0.21 -5.72
N ASP A 104 12.73 -1.07 -5.20
CA ASP A 104 11.71 -1.80 -5.94
C ASP A 104 10.32 -1.54 -5.32
N PRO A 105 9.51 -0.65 -5.93
CA PRO A 105 8.15 -0.34 -5.48
C PRO A 105 7.21 -1.54 -5.45
N SER A 106 7.50 -2.61 -6.20
CA SER A 106 6.63 -3.80 -6.26
C SER A 106 6.37 -4.40 -4.87
N THR A 107 7.35 -4.30 -3.98
CA THR A 107 7.32 -4.84 -2.62
C THR A 107 6.36 -4.09 -1.69
N ASP A 108 6.04 -2.84 -1.98
CA ASP A 108 5.15 -2.00 -1.18
C ASP A 108 3.67 -2.28 -1.50
N PHE A 109 3.36 -2.78 -2.71
CA PHE A 109 1.98 -3.05 -3.14
C PHE A 109 1.36 -4.34 -2.59
N ARG A 110 2.08 -5.13 -1.77
CA ARG A 110 1.61 -6.45 -1.31
C ARG A 110 0.28 -6.41 -0.55
N GLY A 111 0.04 -5.36 0.23
CA GLY A 111 -1.20 -5.19 1.00
C GLY A 111 -2.36 -4.63 0.18
N ALA A 112 -2.14 -3.50 -0.51
CA ALA A 112 -3.20 -2.77 -1.19
C ALA A 112 -3.41 -3.17 -2.67
N GLY A 113 -2.49 -3.92 -3.26
CA GLY A 113 -2.54 -4.33 -4.67
C GLY A 113 -2.38 -3.18 -5.67
N PHE A 114 -2.64 -3.47 -6.94
CA PHE A 114 -2.44 -2.57 -8.07
C PHE A 114 -3.29 -1.29 -7.99
N ILE A 115 -4.48 -1.37 -7.38
CA ILE A 115 -5.38 -0.21 -7.22
C ILE A 115 -4.74 0.95 -6.44
N SER A 116 -3.78 0.66 -5.55
CA SER A 116 -3.06 1.71 -4.82
C SER A 116 -2.13 2.53 -5.71
N LEU A 117 -1.48 1.89 -6.69
CA LEU A 117 -0.74 2.58 -7.75
C LEU A 117 -1.70 3.42 -8.62
N GLU A 118 -2.86 2.87 -8.99
CA GLU A 118 -3.86 3.61 -9.77
C GLU A 118 -4.36 4.86 -9.02
N ASN A 119 -4.60 4.75 -7.71
CA ASN A 119 -5.00 5.87 -6.86
C ASN A 119 -3.92 6.95 -6.77
N LEU A 120 -2.65 6.55 -6.56
CA LEU A 120 -1.52 7.48 -6.56
C LEU A 120 -1.39 8.21 -7.90
N LEU A 121 -1.51 7.48 -9.00
CA LEU A 121 -1.43 8.04 -10.35
C LEU A 121 -2.60 8.99 -10.64
N PHE A 122 -3.81 8.63 -10.22
CA PHE A 122 -4.98 9.50 -10.30
C PHE A 122 -4.75 10.79 -9.50
N PHE A 123 -4.25 10.68 -8.27
CA PHE A 123 -3.95 11.85 -7.44
C PHE A 123 -2.91 12.77 -8.10
N ALA A 124 -1.83 12.20 -8.65
CA ALA A 124 -0.78 12.94 -9.35
C ALA A 124 -1.30 13.68 -10.59
N LYS A 125 -2.19 13.06 -11.37
CA LYS A 125 -2.72 13.63 -12.62
C LYS A 125 -3.85 14.63 -12.39
N THR A 126 -4.75 14.35 -11.46
CA THR A 126 -5.98 15.13 -11.27
C THR A 126 -5.79 16.28 -10.28
N PHE A 127 -4.94 16.10 -9.26
CA PHE A 127 -4.70 17.09 -8.21
C PHE A 127 -3.21 17.39 -8.09
N SER A 128 -2.56 17.66 -9.23
CA SER A 128 -1.10 17.79 -9.37
C SER A 128 -0.48 18.79 -8.40
N THR A 129 -1.08 19.96 -8.18
CA THR A 129 -0.59 20.95 -7.21
C THR A 129 -0.58 20.39 -5.78
N SER A 130 -1.67 19.76 -5.34
CA SER A 130 -1.74 19.15 -4.01
C SER A 130 -0.77 17.98 -3.86
N PHE A 131 -0.66 17.15 -4.91
CA PHE A 131 0.29 16.05 -4.97
C PHE A 131 1.72 16.55 -4.80
N GLN A 132 2.13 17.55 -5.58
CA GLN A 132 3.47 18.13 -5.54
C GLN A 132 3.76 18.80 -4.20
N ASN A 133 2.80 19.53 -3.62
CA ASN A 133 2.97 20.14 -2.31
C ASN A 133 3.22 19.10 -1.21
N LEU A 134 2.52 17.97 -1.26
CA LEU A 134 2.71 16.86 -0.31
C LEU A 134 4.02 16.10 -0.54
N LEU A 135 4.35 15.81 -1.81
CA LEU A 135 5.59 15.12 -2.20
C LEU A 135 6.82 15.94 -1.79
N MET A 136 6.83 17.24 -2.13
CA MET A 136 7.93 18.17 -1.82
C MET A 136 7.90 18.68 -0.38
N LYS A 137 6.89 18.29 0.42
CA LYS A 137 6.68 18.71 1.81
C LYS A 137 6.64 20.25 1.96
N GLN A 138 6.15 20.97 0.94
CA GLN A 138 6.07 22.44 0.96
C GLN A 138 5.24 22.91 2.15
N GLY A 139 5.78 23.88 2.91
CA GLY A 139 5.11 24.48 4.07
C GLY A 139 5.41 23.85 5.43
N ARG A 140 6.17 22.74 5.51
CA ARG A 140 6.57 22.13 6.79
C ARG A 140 7.95 22.63 7.24
N LYS A 141 7.98 23.76 7.95
CA LYS A 141 9.15 24.18 8.74
C LYS A 141 9.06 23.56 10.13
N GLY A 142 9.94 22.62 10.43
CA GLY A 142 10.03 22.00 11.75
C GLY A 142 10.23 20.49 11.66
N VAL A 143 11.23 20.01 12.39
CA VAL A 143 11.51 18.59 12.63
C VAL A 143 10.21 17.92 13.12
N VAL A 144 9.90 16.69 12.64
CA VAL A 144 9.18 15.60 13.36
C VAL A 144 8.12 14.83 12.54
N PHE A 145 7.54 15.33 11.45
CA PHE A 145 6.57 14.52 10.66
C PHE A 145 7.05 14.23 9.24
N GLU A 146 8.15 13.46 9.15
CA GLU A 146 8.55 12.82 7.91
C GLU A 146 7.78 11.51 7.76
N TYR A 147 6.86 11.46 6.79
CA TYR A 147 6.26 10.22 6.34
C TYR A 147 6.78 9.88 4.94
N PRO A 148 7.03 8.60 4.64
CA PRO A 148 7.36 8.17 3.29
C PRO A 148 6.12 8.35 2.41
N PHE A 149 6.14 9.35 1.52
CA PHE A 149 4.95 9.81 0.79
C PHE A 149 4.23 8.68 0.02
N ALA A 150 4.96 7.94 -0.81
CA ALA A 150 4.38 6.85 -1.60
C ALA A 150 3.82 5.72 -0.71
N VAL A 151 4.60 5.24 0.28
CA VAL A 151 4.16 4.20 1.22
C VAL A 151 2.95 4.65 2.03
N ALA A 152 2.89 5.91 2.46
CA ALA A 152 1.73 6.47 3.15
C ALA A 152 0.48 6.43 2.25
N GLY A 153 0.59 6.78 0.96
CA GLY A 153 -0.52 6.68 0.01
C GLY A 153 -1.01 5.25 -0.23
N VAL A 154 -0.08 4.29 -0.30
CA VAL A 154 -0.43 2.85 -0.37
C VAL A 154 -1.18 2.42 0.89
N ASN A 155 -0.70 2.81 2.07
CA ASN A 155 -1.35 2.47 3.35
C ASN A 155 -2.72 3.12 3.50
N ILE A 156 -2.91 4.36 3.04
CA ILE A 156 -4.24 5.00 3.01
C ILE A 156 -5.20 4.20 2.14
N THR A 157 -4.76 3.77 0.95
CA THR A 157 -5.58 2.91 0.08
C THR A 157 -5.93 1.60 0.80
N PHE A 158 -4.96 0.96 1.45
CA PHE A 158 -5.19 -0.25 2.22
C PHE A 158 -6.23 -0.04 3.34
N MET A 159 -6.12 1.05 4.11
CA MET A 159 -7.08 1.37 5.17
C MET A 159 -8.49 1.58 4.63
N ILE A 160 -8.63 2.31 3.51
CA ILE A 160 -9.94 2.50 2.85
C ILE A 160 -10.52 1.16 2.39
N MET A 161 -9.69 0.28 1.84
CA MET A 161 -10.10 -1.07 1.44
C MET A 161 -10.64 -1.89 2.63
N GLN A 162 -9.98 -1.82 3.79
CA GLN A 162 -10.42 -2.49 5.02
C GLN A 162 -11.71 -1.89 5.59
N MET A 163 -11.82 -0.56 5.61
CA MET A 163 -13.00 0.15 6.16
C MET A 163 -14.28 -0.08 5.34
N LEU A 164 -14.15 -0.32 4.04
CA LEU A 164 -15.29 -0.62 3.18
C LEU A 164 -15.79 -2.07 3.34
N ASP A 165 -15.17 -2.87 4.20
CA ASP A 165 -15.52 -4.26 4.55
C ASP A 165 -15.94 -5.09 3.34
N LEU A 166 -15.09 -5.05 2.30
CA LEU A 166 -15.43 -5.54 0.97
C LEU A 166 -15.36 -7.07 0.83
N ASP A 167 -14.86 -7.73 1.87
CA ASP A 167 -14.84 -9.19 2.04
C ASP A 167 -15.98 -9.72 2.92
N ALA A 168 -16.75 -8.84 3.58
CA ALA A 168 -18.01 -9.27 4.18
C ALA A 168 -18.93 -9.78 3.06
N ALA A 169 -19.18 -11.09 3.09
CA ALA A 169 -20.26 -11.69 2.34
C ALA A 169 -21.50 -10.85 2.64
N SER A 170 -22.09 -10.28 1.60
CA SER A 170 -23.36 -9.59 1.72
C SER A 170 -24.35 -10.54 2.39
N MET A 171 -24.61 -10.35 3.68
CA MET A 171 -25.80 -10.92 4.30
C MET A 171 -26.96 -10.16 3.67
N SER A 172 -27.50 -10.71 2.59
CA SER A 172 -28.80 -10.33 2.08
C SER A 172 -29.81 -10.62 3.19
N CYS A 173 -30.35 -9.57 3.81
CA CYS A 173 -31.60 -9.71 4.55
C CYS A 173 -32.69 -10.05 3.55
N GLY A 174 -33.20 -11.28 3.64
CA GLY A 174 -34.44 -11.69 2.97
C GLY A 174 -35.67 -11.16 3.69
#